data_AF-A0AAV8RLI1-F1
#
_entry.id   AF-A0AAV8RLI1-F1
#
_cell.length_a   1.000
_cell.length_b   1.000
_cell.length_c   1.000
_cell.angle_alpha   90.00
_cell.angle_beta   90.00
_cell.angle_gamma   90.00
#
_symmetry.space_group_name_H-M   'P 1'
#
loop_
_entity.id
_entity.type
_entity.pdbx_description
1 polymer ?
#
loop_
_entity_poly.entity_id
_entity_poly.type
_entity_poly.pdbx_seq_one_letter_code
_entity_poly.pdbx_strand_id
1 'polypeptide(L)' 'MFVGDSLNRNQWESMVCMMQSAAPPGKNGRKRDGSRIIFIAEDYNATVEFYWAPFLVESNSDDPRIHSILDRIMIR' A
#
# COMPACT_ATOMS: atom_id res chain seq x y z
N MET A 1 -2.97 7.21 3.90
CA MET A 1 -2.29 6.57 2.75
C MET A 1 -0.80 6.53 3.05
N PHE A 2 -0.16 5.38 2.85
CA PHE A 2 1.28 5.16 2.90
C PHE A 2 1.78 5.13 1.45
N VAL A 3 2.89 5.80 1.17
CA VAL A 3 3.46 5.91 -0.18
C VAL A 3 4.95 5.61 -0.06
N GLY A 4 5.46 4.71 -0.90
CA GLY A 4 6.88 4.41 -0.88
C GLY A 4 7.22 2.99 -1.31
N ASP A 5 8.21 2.43 -0.64
CA ASP A 5 8.81 1.14 -0.92
C ASP A 5 8.23 0.00 -0.03
N SER A 6 8.98 -1.09 0.10
CA SER A 6 8.59 -2.24 0.91
C SER A 6 8.54 -1.93 2.41
N LEU A 7 9.32 -0.98 2.93
CA LEU A 7 9.26 -0.59 4.34
C LEU A 7 7.95 0.16 4.63
N ASN A 8 7.54 1.07 3.75
CA ASN A 8 6.23 1.71 3.88
C ASN A 8 5.09 0.71 3.73
N ARG A 9 5.23 -0.32 2.87
CA ARG A 9 4.27 -1.43 2.81
C ARG A 9 4.18 -2.19 4.14
N ASN A 10 5.32 -2.48 4.77
CA ASN A 10 5.32 -3.14 6.08
C ASN A 10 4.66 -2.29 7.17
N GLN A 11 4.89 -0.97 7.17
CA GLN A 11 4.22 -0.05 8.09
C GLN A 11 2.70 -0.01 7.83
N TRP A 12 2.28 0.00 6.57
CA TRP A 12 0.88 -0.10 6.20
C TRP A 12 0.24 -1.42 6.68
N GLU A 13 0.90 -2.56 6.50
CA GLU A 13 0.42 -3.85 7.00
C GLU A 13 0.28 -3.86 8.53
N SER A 14 1.26 -3.29 9.24
CA SER A 14 1.18 -3.11 10.70
C SER A 14 -0.04 -2.30 11.12
N MET A 15 -0.32 -1.18 10.45
CA MET A 15 -1.51 -0.36 10.70
C MET A 15 -2.81 -1.11 10.39
N VAL A 16 -2.86 -1.85 9.29
CA VAL A 16 -4.02 -2.69 8.94
C VAL A 16 -4.31 -3.72 10.04
N CYS A 17 -3.29 -4.38 10.59
CA CYS A 17 -3.47 -5.32 11.70
C CYS A 17 -4.03 -4.64 12.96
N MET A 18 -3.56 -3.43 13.30
CA MET A 18 -4.09 -2.66 14.45
C MET A 18 -5.55 -2.22 14.24
N MET A 19 -5.93 -1.84 13.03
CA MET A 19 -7.32 -1.47 12.72
C MET A 19 -8.23 -2.69 12.69
N GLN A 20 -7.77 -3.79 12.09
CA GLN A 20 -8.52 -5.02 11.98
C GLN A 20 -8.80 -5.66 13.35
N SER A 21 -7.90 -5.53 14.33
CA SER A 21 -8.14 -6.03 15.69
C SER A 21 -9.22 -5.25 16.46
N ALA A 22 -9.50 -4.00 16.07
CA ALA A 22 -10.55 -3.17 16.63
C ALA A 22 -11.88 -3.23 15.84
N ALA A 23 -11.86 -3.75 14.62
CA ALA A 23 -13.04 -3.82 13.75
C ALA A 23 -13.91 -5.07 14.06
N PRO A 24 -15.25 -4.95 14.02
CA PRO A 24 -16.13 -6.12 14.14
C PRO A 24 -15.91 -7.13 12.99
N PRO A 25 -16.16 -8.44 13.24
CA PRO A 25 -16.05 -9.46 12.20
C PRO A 25 -16.91 -9.13 10.97
N GLY A 26 -16.34 -9.24 9.77
CA GLY A 26 -17.05 -9.00 8.51
C GLY A 26 -17.32 -7.54 8.18
N LYS A 27 -16.83 -6.59 8.97
CA LYS A 27 -16.96 -5.12 8.75
C LYS A 27 -15.69 -4.49 8.17
N ASN A 28 -14.90 -5.28 7.48
CA ASN A 28 -13.69 -4.84 6.81
C ASN A 28 -13.51 -5.53 5.46
N GLY A 29 -12.71 -4.92 4.60
CA GLY A 29 -12.43 -5.42 3.25
C GLY A 29 -11.05 -5.01 2.76
N ARG A 30 -10.59 -5.68 1.70
CA ARG A 30 -9.33 -5.35 1.01
C ARG A 30 -9.56 -5.35 -0.50
N LYS A 31 -9.10 -4.29 -1.17
CA LYS A 31 -9.14 -4.12 -2.63
C LYS A 31 -7.75 -3.81 -3.15
N ARG A 32 -7.42 -4.30 -4.34
CA ARG A 32 -6.20 -3.91 -5.08
C ARG A 32 -6.61 -3.17 -6.35
N ASP A 33 -5.90 -2.08 -6.65
CA ASP A 33 -6.16 -1.19 -7.77
C ASP A 33 -4.82 -0.74 -8.35
N GLY A 34 -4.30 -1.48 -9.35
CA GLY A 34 -2.98 -1.24 -9.92
C GLY A 34 -1.85 -1.29 -8.88
N SER A 35 -1.14 -0.16 -8.73
CA SER A 35 -0.06 0.05 -7.75
C SER A 35 -0.55 0.33 -6.33
N ARG A 36 -1.87 0.35 -6.12
CA ARG A 36 -2.50 0.66 -4.84
C ARG A 36 -3.14 -0.56 -4.19
N ILE A 37 -3.00 -0.67 -2.86
CA ILE A 37 -3.73 -1.62 -2.02
C ILE A 37 -4.54 -0.83 -1.01
N ILE A 38 -5.83 -1.14 -0.89
CA ILE A 38 -6.81 -0.40 -0.10
C ILE A 38 -7.39 -1.36 0.94
N PHE A 39 -7.23 -1.02 2.22
CA PHE A 39 -8.01 -1.61 3.31
C PHE A 39 -9.18 -0.70 3.64
N ILE A 40 -10.37 -1.28 3.82
CA ILE A 40 -11.62 -0.57 4.08
C ILE A 40 -12.13 -1.01 5.46
N ALA A 41 -12.40 -0.06 6.34
CA ALA A 41 -13.09 -0.26 7.61
C ALA A 41 -14.49 0.35 7.49
N GLU A 42 -15.49 -0.51 7.27
CA GLU A 42 -16.82 -0.09 6.81
C GLU A 42 -17.56 0.73 7.86
N ASP A 43 -17.54 0.27 9.12
CA ASP A 43 -18.25 0.94 10.23
C ASP A 43 -17.71 2.34 10.55
N TYR A 44 -16.47 2.63 10.14
CA TYR A 44 -15.82 3.93 10.34
C TYR A 44 -15.83 4.79 9.07
N ASN A 45 -16.35 4.27 7.95
CA ASN A 45 -16.26 4.90 6.63
C ASN A 45 -14.82 5.38 6.32
N ALA A 46 -13.84 4.54 6.66
CA ALA A 46 -12.42 4.91 6.62
C ALA A 46 -11.61 3.92 5.76
N THR A 47 -10.57 4.43 5.09
CA THR A 47 -9.62 3.61 4.33
C THR A 47 -8.20 3.80 4.83
N VAL A 48 -7.43 2.71 4.76
CA VAL A 48 -5.98 2.73 4.98
C VAL A 48 -5.33 2.14 3.73
N GLU A 49 -4.60 2.98 3.01
CA GLU A 49 -4.11 2.69 1.65
C GLU A 49 -2.59 2.63 1.60
N PHE A 50 -2.05 1.77 0.73
CA PHE A 50 -0.64 1.75 0.34
C PHE A 50 -0.53 1.98 -1.17
N TYR A 51 0.38 2.87 -1.59
CA TYR A 51 0.70 3.12 -2.99
C TYR A 51 2.18 2.85 -3.24
N TRP A 52 2.50 1.97 -4.19
CA TRP A 52 3.86 1.65 -4.57
C TRP A 52 4.49 2.78 -5.39
N ALA A 53 5.49 3.43 -4.81
CA ALA A 53 6.31 4.46 -5.44
C ALA A 53 7.68 4.44 -4.74
N PRO A 54 8.55 3.47 -5.05
CA PRO A 54 9.74 3.17 -4.24
C PRO A 54 10.74 4.33 -4.18
N PHE A 55 10.71 5.20 -5.19
CA PHE A 55 11.54 6.41 -5.26
C PHE A 55 10.74 7.71 -5.13
N LEU A 56 9.42 7.61 -4.87
CA LEU A 56 8.45 8.72 -4.77
C LEU A 56 8.25 9.55 -6.06
N VAL A 57 9.18 9.44 -7.00
CA VAL A 57 9.15 10.03 -8.33
C VAL A 57 9.03 8.95 -9.40
N GLU A 58 8.80 9.36 -10.65
CA GLU A 58 8.67 8.44 -11.78
C GLU A 58 9.94 7.60 -11.94
N SER A 59 9.78 6.28 -11.97
CA SER A 59 10.90 5.37 -12.10
C SER A 59 10.57 4.14 -12.95
N ASN A 60 11.61 3.50 -13.48
CA ASN A 60 11.46 2.19 -14.13
C ASN A 60 11.15 1.05 -13.14
N SER A 61 10.93 1.35 -11.85
CA SER A 61 10.62 0.39 -10.78
C SER A 61 9.20 0.56 -10.21
N ASP A 62 8.31 1.28 -10.90
CA ASP A 62 6.98 1.63 -10.40
C ASP A 62 5.91 0.53 -10.57
N ASP A 63 6.21 -0.61 -11.24
CA ASP A 63 5.34 -1.79 -11.18
C ASP A 63 5.66 -2.60 -9.90
N PRO A 64 4.71 -2.72 -8.94
CA PRO A 64 4.93 -3.44 -7.68
C PRO A 64 5.20 -4.94 -7.85
N ARG A 65 4.99 -5.53 -9.04
CA ARG A 65 5.30 -6.94 -9.35
C ARG A 65 6.67 -7.09 -9.99
N ILE A 66 7.17 -6.07 -10.69
CA ILE A 66 8.42 -6.09 -11.46
C ILE A 66 9.29 -4.89 -11.06
N HIS A 67 9.64 -4.80 -9.78
CA HIS A 67 10.40 -3.68 -9.21
C HIS A 67 11.84 -4.05 -8.80
N SER A 68 12.18 -5.34 -8.82
CA SER A 68 13.53 -5.83 -8.53
C SER A 68 14.29 -6.05 -9.83
N ILE A 69 14.77 -4.94 -10.39
CA ILE A 69 15.65 -4.88 -11.56
C ILE A 69 17.04 -4.40 -11.14
N LEU A 70 18.07 -4.76 -11.94
CA LEU A 70 19.47 -4.42 -11.66
C LEU A 70 19.69 -2.90 -11.72
N ASP A 71 19.33 -2.29 -12.83
CA ASP A 71 19.52 -0.85 -13.05
C ASP A 71 18.21 -0.09 -12.76
N ARG A 72 18.16 0.55 -11.60
CA ARG A 72 17.03 1.37 -11.17
C ARG A 72 17.30 2.84 -11.48
N ILE A 73 16.37 3.47 -12.19
CA ILE A 73 16.53 4.83 -12.72
C ILE A 73 15.31 5.66 -12.32
N MET A 74 15.58 6.82 -11.70
CA MET A 74 14.60 7.90 -11.50
C MET A 74 14.59 8.78 -12.75
N ILE A 75 13.40 9.02 -13.31
CA ILE A 75 13.22 9.66 -14.62
C ILE A 75 12.94 11.15 -14.48
N ARG A 76 12.12 11.55 -13.52
CA ARG A 76 11.69 12.93 -13.28
C ARG A 76 11.67 13.25 -11.80
#